data_AF-A0A7S2ZGM5-F1
#
_entry.id   AF-A0A7S2ZGM5-F1
#
_cell.length_a   1.000
_cell.length_b   1.000
_cell.length_c   1.000
_cell.angle_alpha   90.00
_cell.angle_beta   90.00
_cell.angle_gamma   90.00
#
_symmetry.space_group_name_H-M   'P 1'
#
loop_
_entity.id
_entity.type
_entity.pdbx_description
1 polymer ?
#
loop_
_entity_poly.entity_id
_entity_poly.type
_entity_poly.pdbx_seq_one_letter_code
_entity_poly.pdbx_strand_id
1 'polypeptide(L)'
;MKGVGFCINAGRWHSSRRSRIGQSAMNTDPSWDLVREGVRDFGAQYGIYVGNYLGEENPNGVLRPANTKDGSVRLFGRKEEDVRVTLYRDPAYWCPYCQRITLQLEHKRIPYRMRMINMRCYGPKPEYYLRKVPSGLLPAVELNGKFITESVDIMFLIESSFPEFTPLLPKEGTGLDTPYLVRALMSLERDCFGLWCQWMFRPFGSESNKSAFVRGLDAWSQALEKIDSSGPFLLGAEACLVDLMAIPFFERYTATSVYWKGFRIREEYPAIDRWMAAFEHKIEAFRVTKADFYSTVHDIPPQYGKAFSDEGSEEFRRFVDGLGCSWTLPMSALDDNYPEEDRSAKASELEYRIEAAASVARNAEKIAQFALRGVGKRPRTVTAPLADPDATPGNHQTEVEHALRLIILLLISGNGKLDTSQIEASKRREVATSLAYMRDRIGVPRDMSFGSARQLRAHINRFNEILLGTPAWEELRAKLAVEKA
;
A
#
# COMPACT_ATOMS: atom_id res chain seq x y z
N MET A 1 17.29 24.20 8.48
CA MET A 1 17.92 23.97 7.15
C MET A 1 19.19 23.15 7.31
N LYS A 2 19.08 21.83 7.18
CA LYS A 2 20.21 20.93 6.90
C LYS A 2 19.71 20.01 5.80
N GLY A 3 20.17 20.23 4.56
CA GLY A 3 19.83 19.40 3.41
C GLY A 3 20.50 18.03 3.56
N VAL A 4 19.70 16.97 3.62
CA VAL A 4 20.18 15.59 3.69
C VAL A 4 20.37 15.12 2.25
N GLY A 5 21.62 15.07 1.79
CA GLY A 5 21.99 14.54 0.48
C GLY A 5 21.85 13.02 0.45
N PHE A 6 20.76 12.52 -0.13
CA PHE A 6 20.53 11.08 -0.34
C PHE A 6 21.23 10.58 -1.61
N CYS A 7 22.51 10.19 -1.52
CA CYS A 7 23.19 9.39 -2.56
C CYS A 7 24.55 8.85 -2.05
N ILE A 8 24.64 7.61 -1.53
CA ILE A 8 25.95 6.91 -1.35
C ILE A 8 25.87 5.37 -1.57
N ASN A 9 26.80 4.92 -2.42
CA ASN A 9 27.45 3.61 -2.66
C ASN A 9 26.69 2.30 -2.98
N ALA A 10 27.06 1.76 -4.15
CA ALA A 10 26.71 0.44 -4.66
C ALA A 10 27.66 -0.66 -4.11
N GLY A 11 27.10 -1.65 -3.41
CA GLY A 11 27.79 -2.90 -3.11
C GLY A 11 27.85 -3.82 -4.35
N ARG A 12 29.02 -4.39 -4.65
CA ARG A 12 29.20 -5.37 -5.73
C ARG A 12 28.58 -6.72 -5.33
N TRP A 13 27.79 -7.30 -6.22
CA TRP A 13 27.27 -8.67 -6.10
C TRP A 13 28.12 -9.67 -6.92
N HIS A 14 28.31 -10.88 -6.36
CA HIS A 14 28.91 -12.04 -7.05
C HIS A 14 27.83 -13.12 -7.25
N SER A 15 27.62 -13.55 -8.50
CA SER A 15 26.65 -14.59 -8.87
C SER A 15 27.34 -15.94 -9.11
N SER A 16 27.02 -16.98 -8.35
CA SER A 16 27.60 -18.32 -8.58
C SER A 16 26.65 -19.51 -8.38
N ARG A 17 25.34 -19.38 -8.63
CA ARG A 17 24.45 -20.56 -8.81
C ARG A 17 23.43 -20.29 -9.92
N ARG A 18 23.41 -21.15 -10.94
CA ARG A 18 22.57 -21.03 -12.15
C ARG A 18 21.20 -21.69 -11.91
N SER A 19 20.13 -20.93 -12.07
CA SER A 19 18.75 -21.42 -12.21
C SER A 19 18.57 -22.21 -13.52
N ARG A 20 17.60 -23.14 -13.57
CA ARG A 20 17.24 -23.89 -14.79
C ARG A 20 16.75 -22.99 -15.93
N ILE A 21 16.27 -21.79 -15.62
CA ILE A 21 16.11 -20.71 -16.60
C ILE A 21 17.30 -19.78 -16.46
N GLY A 22 18.33 -20.01 -17.27
CA GLY A 22 19.43 -19.05 -17.42
C GLY A 22 18.94 -17.78 -18.13
N GLN A 23 19.71 -16.69 -18.05
CA GLN A 23 19.46 -15.45 -18.82
C GLN A 23 19.15 -15.73 -20.31
N SER A 24 19.72 -16.79 -20.90
CA SER A 24 19.47 -17.16 -22.30
C SER A 24 18.04 -17.65 -22.57
N ALA A 25 17.35 -18.27 -21.61
CA ALA A 25 16.02 -18.86 -21.81
C ALA A 25 14.86 -17.86 -21.64
N MET A 26 15.09 -16.72 -20.97
CA MET A 26 14.10 -15.64 -20.95
C MET A 26 14.31 -14.62 -22.08
N ASN A 27 15.49 -14.59 -22.71
CA ASN A 27 15.72 -13.83 -23.95
C ASN A 27 15.06 -14.48 -25.19
N THR A 28 14.45 -15.67 -25.06
CA THR A 28 13.74 -16.38 -26.15
C THR A 28 12.23 -16.27 -26.06
N ASP A 29 11.70 -15.24 -25.40
CA ASP A 29 10.26 -14.98 -25.18
C ASP A 29 9.49 -16.21 -24.63
N PRO A 30 9.82 -16.68 -23.41
CA PRO A 30 9.20 -17.86 -22.83
C PRO A 30 7.71 -17.67 -22.53
N SER A 31 6.96 -18.78 -22.47
CA SER A 31 5.56 -18.74 -22.01
C SER A 31 5.46 -18.24 -20.56
N TRP A 32 4.32 -17.67 -20.19
CA TRP A 32 4.09 -17.20 -18.82
C TRP A 32 4.18 -18.32 -17.78
N ASP A 33 3.81 -19.55 -18.14
CA ASP A 33 3.97 -20.71 -17.26
C ASP A 33 5.43 -20.99 -16.94
N LEU A 34 6.29 -20.97 -17.97
CA LEU A 34 7.73 -21.12 -17.79
C LEU A 34 8.31 -19.97 -16.97
N VAL A 35 7.83 -18.74 -17.15
CA VAL A 35 8.26 -17.60 -16.30
C VAL A 35 7.87 -17.80 -14.84
N ARG A 36 6.63 -18.24 -14.56
CA ARG A 36 6.13 -18.51 -13.21
C ARG A 36 6.93 -19.63 -12.53
N GLU A 37 7.22 -20.70 -13.26
CA GLU A 37 8.12 -21.78 -12.79
C GLU A 37 9.52 -21.25 -12.51
N GLY A 38 10.07 -20.41 -13.39
CA GLY A 38 11.36 -19.75 -13.20
C GLY A 38 11.46 -18.93 -11.92
N VAL A 39 10.45 -18.11 -11.65
CA VAL A 39 10.37 -17.30 -10.41
C VAL A 39 10.29 -18.22 -9.19
N ARG A 40 9.52 -19.32 -9.28
CA ARG A 40 9.41 -20.33 -8.21
C ARG A 40 10.74 -21.01 -7.92
N ASP A 41 11.42 -21.50 -8.96
CA ASP A 41 12.72 -22.15 -8.85
C ASP A 41 13.80 -21.19 -8.33
N PHE A 42 13.76 -19.92 -8.75
CA PHE A 42 14.69 -18.91 -8.27
C PHE A 42 14.46 -18.60 -6.79
N GLY A 43 13.22 -18.37 -6.37
CA GLY A 43 12.89 -18.17 -4.94
C GLY A 43 13.33 -19.36 -4.08
N ALA A 44 13.08 -20.59 -4.54
CA ALA A 44 13.46 -21.81 -3.83
C ALA A 44 14.98 -21.93 -3.60
N GLN A 45 15.82 -21.44 -4.52
CA GLN A 45 17.29 -21.44 -4.35
C GLN A 45 17.77 -20.60 -3.17
N TYR A 46 16.96 -19.63 -2.73
CA TYR A 46 17.23 -18.75 -1.61
C TYR A 46 16.32 -19.02 -0.40
N GLY A 47 15.55 -20.11 -0.41
CA GLY A 47 14.63 -20.44 0.68
C GLY A 47 13.39 -19.53 0.76
N ILE A 48 13.07 -18.80 -0.32
CA ILE A 48 11.95 -17.86 -0.36
C ILE A 48 10.76 -18.55 -1.03
N TYR A 49 9.69 -18.80 -0.26
CA TYR A 49 8.45 -19.37 -0.79
C TYR A 49 7.62 -18.30 -1.50
N VAL A 50 7.46 -18.46 -2.81
CA VAL A 50 6.77 -17.48 -3.67
C VAL A 50 5.32 -17.82 -3.98
N GLY A 51 4.84 -19.01 -3.59
CA GLY A 51 3.50 -19.49 -3.95
C GLY A 51 2.40 -18.50 -3.58
N ASN A 52 2.54 -17.90 -2.39
CA ASN A 52 1.65 -16.81 -1.96
C ASN A 52 1.57 -15.71 -3.04
N TYR A 53 2.69 -15.18 -3.52
CA TYR A 53 2.73 -14.09 -4.52
C TYR A 53 2.24 -14.52 -5.92
N LEU A 54 2.26 -15.82 -6.21
CA LEU A 54 1.70 -16.42 -7.43
C LEU A 54 0.19 -16.69 -7.33
N GLY A 55 -0.48 -16.26 -6.24
CA GLY A 55 -1.92 -16.37 -6.07
C GLY A 55 -2.37 -17.66 -5.37
N GLU A 56 -1.45 -18.43 -4.79
CA GLU A 56 -1.79 -19.54 -3.91
C GLU A 56 -2.38 -18.96 -2.61
N GLU A 57 -3.69 -19.18 -2.40
CA GLU A 57 -4.36 -18.72 -1.18
C GLU A 57 -3.92 -19.57 0.01
N ASN A 58 -3.50 -18.91 1.09
CA ASN A 58 -3.26 -19.55 2.37
C ASN A 58 -4.21 -18.95 3.42
N PRO A 59 -5.36 -19.61 3.70
CA PRO A 59 -6.34 -19.09 4.65
C PRO A 59 -5.82 -19.04 6.10
N ASN A 60 -4.71 -19.73 6.40
CA ASN A 60 -4.08 -19.77 7.72
C ASN A 60 -2.79 -18.94 7.80
N GLY A 61 -2.27 -18.50 6.65
CA GLY A 61 -1.02 -17.75 6.56
C GLY A 61 -1.21 -16.26 6.82
N VAL A 62 -0.11 -15.52 6.73
CA VAL A 62 -0.10 -14.05 6.82
C VAL A 62 -1.01 -13.44 5.75
N LEU A 63 -1.80 -12.43 6.12
CA LEU A 63 -2.65 -11.71 5.16
C LEU A 63 -1.76 -11.05 4.10
N ARG A 64 -2.14 -11.20 2.84
CA ARG A 64 -1.49 -10.51 1.72
C ARG A 64 -2.56 -9.93 0.81
N PRO A 65 -2.83 -8.62 0.89
CA PRO A 65 -3.83 -7.96 0.05
C PRO A 65 -3.66 -8.25 -1.44
N ALA A 66 -2.41 -8.34 -1.89
CA ALA A 66 -2.04 -8.81 -3.22
C ALA A 66 -2.73 -10.09 -3.66
N ASN A 67 -3.03 -11.02 -2.76
CA ASN A 67 -3.47 -12.37 -3.07
C ASN A 67 -4.91 -12.65 -2.62
N THR A 68 -5.63 -11.64 -2.15
CA THR A 68 -7.04 -11.80 -1.76
C THR A 68 -7.95 -11.48 -2.95
N LYS A 69 -9.00 -12.29 -3.11
CA LYS A 69 -10.06 -12.12 -4.11
C LYS A 69 -11.42 -12.01 -3.41
N ASP A 70 -12.45 -11.64 -4.17
CA ASP A 70 -13.82 -11.69 -3.65
C ASP A 70 -14.15 -13.12 -3.20
N GLY A 71 -14.60 -13.27 -1.95
CA GLY A 71 -14.92 -14.55 -1.35
C GLY A 71 -13.78 -15.26 -0.61
N SER A 72 -12.55 -14.72 -0.62
CA SER A 72 -11.43 -15.29 0.15
C SER A 72 -11.78 -15.44 1.64
N VAL A 73 -11.28 -16.50 2.25
CA VAL A 73 -11.54 -16.84 3.66
C VAL A 73 -10.24 -16.79 4.46
N ARG A 74 -10.34 -16.35 5.71
CA ARG A 74 -9.28 -16.35 6.71
C ARG A 74 -9.72 -17.26 7.85
N LEU A 75 -8.96 -18.31 8.13
CA LEU A 75 -9.36 -19.42 8.99
C LEU A 75 -8.54 -19.51 10.28
N PHE A 76 -7.25 -19.15 10.25
CA PHE A 76 -6.37 -19.20 11.43
C PHE A 76 -6.37 -20.57 12.16
N GLY A 77 -6.42 -21.65 11.39
CA GLY A 77 -6.46 -23.04 11.90
C GLY A 77 -7.86 -23.53 12.29
N ARG A 78 -8.90 -22.70 12.15
CA ARG A 78 -10.30 -23.07 12.33
C ARG A 78 -10.90 -23.64 11.04
N LYS A 79 -12.10 -24.19 11.13
CA LYS A 79 -12.83 -24.71 9.98
C LYS A 79 -13.67 -23.62 9.32
N GLU A 80 -14.01 -23.80 8.05
CA GLU A 80 -14.87 -22.84 7.35
C GLU A 80 -16.28 -22.76 7.95
N GLU A 81 -16.77 -23.83 8.57
CA GLU A 81 -18.05 -23.84 9.33
C GLU A 81 -18.04 -22.93 10.56
N ASP A 82 -16.85 -22.58 11.08
CA ASP A 82 -16.70 -21.67 12.22
C ASP A 82 -16.77 -20.19 11.80
N VAL A 83 -16.79 -19.90 10.50
CA VAL A 83 -16.78 -18.53 9.96
C VAL A 83 -18.15 -17.88 10.14
N ARG A 84 -18.23 -17.00 11.13
CA ARG A 84 -19.44 -16.24 11.48
C ARG A 84 -19.48 -14.82 10.91
N VAL A 85 -18.32 -14.32 10.46
CA VAL A 85 -18.12 -12.92 10.02
C VAL A 85 -17.91 -12.89 8.51
N THR A 86 -18.66 -12.04 7.80
CA THR A 86 -18.31 -11.60 6.44
C THR A 86 -18.02 -10.11 6.46
N LEU A 87 -16.78 -9.74 6.13
CA LEU A 87 -16.32 -8.36 5.98
C LEU A 87 -16.49 -7.92 4.53
N TYR A 88 -17.32 -6.90 4.30
CA TYR A 88 -17.42 -6.19 3.03
C TYR A 88 -16.47 -4.99 3.07
N ARG A 89 -15.48 -4.98 2.17
CA ARG A 89 -14.42 -3.97 2.14
C ARG A 89 -14.04 -3.55 0.73
N ASP A 90 -13.26 -2.49 0.62
CA ASP A 90 -12.71 -2.06 -0.67
C ASP A 90 -11.61 -3.02 -1.18
N PRO A 91 -11.51 -3.23 -2.51
CA PRO A 91 -10.50 -4.11 -3.09
C PRO A 91 -9.08 -3.52 -3.09
N ALA A 92 -8.92 -2.21 -2.90
CA ALA A 92 -7.62 -1.56 -2.97
C ALA A 92 -6.89 -1.47 -1.62
N TYR A 93 -7.57 -1.83 -0.54
CA TYR A 93 -7.07 -1.74 0.83
C TYR A 93 -6.76 -0.31 1.29
N TRP A 94 -7.40 0.68 0.66
CA TRP A 94 -7.15 2.09 0.90
C TRP A 94 -8.16 2.74 1.87
N CYS A 95 -9.29 2.08 2.15
CA CYS A 95 -10.26 2.63 3.10
C CYS A 95 -9.76 2.47 4.56
N PRO A 96 -9.51 3.57 5.32
CA PRO A 96 -9.05 3.47 6.72
C PRO A 96 -10.06 2.77 7.61
N TYR A 97 -11.35 2.99 7.34
CA TYR A 97 -12.44 2.36 8.07
C TYR A 97 -12.48 0.84 7.84
N CYS A 98 -12.19 0.35 6.63
CA CYS A 98 -12.06 -1.09 6.37
C CYS A 98 -10.79 -1.66 7.01
N GLN A 99 -9.71 -0.88 7.02
CA GLN A 99 -8.44 -1.26 7.61
C GLN A 99 -8.59 -1.56 9.11
N ARG A 100 -9.24 -0.71 9.92
CA ARG A 100 -9.43 -0.99 11.35
C ARG A 100 -10.19 -2.29 11.66
N ILE A 101 -11.19 -2.65 10.84
CA ILE A 101 -11.89 -3.95 11.00
C ILE A 101 -10.96 -5.11 10.64
N THR A 102 -10.18 -4.94 9.58
CA THR A 102 -9.17 -5.94 9.17
C THR A 102 -8.13 -6.13 10.26
N LEU A 103 -7.63 -5.04 10.85
CA LEU A 103 -6.68 -5.07 11.95
C LEU A 103 -7.25 -5.84 13.14
N GLN A 104 -8.49 -5.56 13.55
CA GLN A 104 -9.13 -6.26 14.67
C GLN A 104 -9.26 -7.77 14.39
N LEU A 105 -9.80 -8.16 13.23
CA LEU A 105 -10.03 -9.56 12.87
C LEU A 105 -8.71 -10.34 12.75
N GLU A 106 -7.71 -9.78 12.08
CA GLU A 106 -6.40 -10.41 11.91
C GLU A 106 -5.60 -10.47 13.22
N HIS A 107 -5.62 -9.40 14.02
CA HIS A 107 -4.88 -9.36 15.29
C HIS A 107 -5.49 -10.30 16.32
N LYS A 108 -6.83 -10.36 16.42
CA LYS A 108 -7.53 -11.35 17.26
C LYS A 108 -7.58 -12.75 16.65
N ARG A 109 -7.14 -12.94 15.39
CA ARG A 109 -7.20 -14.22 14.65
C ARG A 109 -8.63 -14.79 14.57
N ILE A 110 -9.63 -13.93 14.41
CA ILE A 110 -11.05 -14.32 14.27
C ILE A 110 -11.30 -14.76 12.82
N PRO A 111 -11.84 -15.97 12.56
CA PRO A 111 -12.14 -16.41 11.20
C PRO A 111 -13.17 -15.53 10.50
N TYR A 112 -12.91 -15.14 9.25
CA TYR A 112 -13.81 -14.29 8.48
C TYR A 112 -13.73 -14.53 6.98
N ARG A 113 -14.82 -14.23 6.27
CA ARG A 113 -14.88 -14.16 4.81
C ARG A 113 -14.76 -12.71 4.35
N MET A 114 -14.03 -12.47 3.26
CA MET A 114 -13.95 -11.15 2.63
C MET A 114 -14.87 -11.07 1.41
N ARG A 115 -15.58 -9.96 1.29
CA ARG A 115 -16.28 -9.55 0.07
C ARG A 115 -15.75 -8.21 -0.41
N MET A 116 -15.41 -8.14 -1.69
CA MET A 116 -14.81 -6.95 -2.30
C MET A 116 -15.90 -6.09 -2.92
N ILE A 117 -16.05 -4.86 -2.43
CA ILE A 117 -17.03 -3.88 -2.87
C ILE A 117 -16.32 -2.60 -3.27
N ASN A 118 -16.58 -2.11 -4.49
CA ASN A 118 -15.99 -0.86 -4.96
C ASN A 118 -16.30 0.31 -4.01
N MET A 119 -15.31 1.16 -3.74
CA MET A 119 -15.58 2.50 -3.19
C MET A 119 -16.29 3.35 -4.25
N ARG A 120 -16.95 4.43 -3.81
CA ARG A 120 -17.67 5.34 -4.70
C ARG A 120 -16.77 5.89 -5.82
N CYS A 121 -15.50 6.15 -5.51
CA CYS A 121 -14.52 6.65 -6.47
C CYS A 121 -14.00 5.60 -7.47
N TYR A 122 -14.30 4.30 -7.28
CA TYR A 122 -13.82 3.22 -8.16
C TYR A 122 -14.82 2.87 -9.27
N GLY A 123 -16.10 3.13 -9.04
CA GLY A 123 -17.17 2.75 -9.96
C GLY A 123 -18.42 2.27 -9.24
N PRO A 124 -19.39 1.74 -9.98
CA PRO A 124 -20.66 1.30 -9.42
C PRO A 124 -20.45 0.15 -8.42
N LYS A 125 -21.34 0.10 -7.42
CA LYS A 125 -21.42 -0.99 -6.45
C LYS A 125 -22.39 -2.06 -6.96
N PRO A 126 -22.17 -3.35 -6.66
CA PRO A 126 -23.10 -4.40 -7.04
C PRO A 126 -24.49 -4.19 -6.42
N GLU A 127 -25.54 -4.43 -7.19
CA GLU A 127 -26.93 -4.23 -6.75
C GLU A 127 -27.30 -5.08 -5.52
N TYR A 128 -26.75 -6.30 -5.41
CA TYR A 128 -26.98 -7.14 -4.23
C TYR A 128 -26.45 -6.51 -2.94
N TYR A 129 -25.39 -5.71 -3.02
CA TYR A 129 -24.83 -5.02 -1.87
C TYR A 129 -25.71 -3.85 -1.47
N LEU A 130 -26.17 -3.05 -2.44
CA LEU A 130 -27.03 -1.89 -2.20
C LEU A 130 -28.38 -2.28 -1.60
N ARG A 131 -28.93 -3.45 -1.95
CA ARG A 131 -30.14 -3.98 -1.30
C ARG A 131 -29.94 -4.26 0.20
N LYS A 132 -28.73 -4.65 0.61
CA LYS A 132 -28.41 -4.93 2.02
C LYS A 132 -27.93 -3.69 2.76
N VAL A 133 -27.19 -2.81 2.08
CA VAL A 133 -26.61 -1.58 2.60
C VAL A 133 -27.01 -0.41 1.68
N PRO A 134 -28.21 0.17 1.86
CA PRO A 134 -28.72 1.22 0.96
C PRO A 134 -27.85 2.48 0.91
N SER A 135 -27.11 2.78 1.98
CA SER A 135 -26.15 3.88 2.00
C SER A 135 -24.93 3.66 1.10
N GLY A 136 -24.66 2.40 0.73
CA GLY A 136 -23.47 1.98 0.00
C GLY A 136 -22.16 2.14 0.77
N LEU A 137 -22.19 2.56 2.05
CA LEU A 137 -20.98 2.83 2.84
C LEU A 137 -20.17 1.54 3.09
N LEU A 138 -18.86 1.71 3.30
CA LEU A 138 -17.93 0.65 3.69
C LEU A 138 -17.15 1.09 4.94
N PRO A 139 -16.70 0.14 5.78
CA PRO A 139 -16.97 -1.28 5.71
C PRO A 139 -18.43 -1.60 6.10
N ALA A 140 -18.86 -2.80 5.76
CA ALA A 140 -20.03 -3.43 6.37
C ALA A 140 -19.65 -4.83 6.84
N VAL A 141 -20.30 -5.30 7.91
CA VAL A 141 -20.12 -6.66 8.42
C VAL A 141 -21.46 -7.37 8.46
N GLU A 142 -21.47 -8.60 7.95
CA GLU A 142 -22.53 -9.56 8.19
C GLU A 142 -22.06 -10.53 9.28
N LEU A 143 -22.69 -10.48 10.45
CA LEU A 143 -22.40 -11.34 11.59
C LEU A 143 -23.64 -12.16 11.93
N ASN A 144 -23.54 -13.48 11.84
CA ASN A 144 -24.68 -14.39 12.09
C ASN A 144 -25.95 -13.98 11.30
N GLY A 145 -25.79 -13.54 10.05
CA GLY A 145 -26.87 -13.10 9.16
C GLY A 145 -27.41 -11.68 9.42
N LYS A 146 -26.90 -10.97 10.43
CA LYS A 146 -27.25 -9.57 10.70
C LYS A 146 -26.24 -8.62 10.08
N PHE A 147 -26.71 -7.57 9.42
CA PHE A 147 -25.87 -6.54 8.82
C PHE A 147 -25.65 -5.36 9.75
N ILE A 148 -24.39 -4.96 9.87
CA ILE A 148 -23.97 -3.82 10.67
C ILE A 148 -23.07 -2.95 9.81
N THR A 149 -23.39 -1.66 9.82
CA THR A 149 -22.59 -0.57 9.26
C THR A 149 -22.07 0.27 10.41
N GLU A 150 -21.36 1.36 10.13
CA GLU A 150 -20.66 2.15 11.14
C GLU A 150 -19.53 1.41 11.82
N SER A 151 -18.33 1.87 11.51
CA SER A 151 -17.20 1.01 11.67
C SER A 151 -16.61 1.01 13.09
N VAL A 152 -17.03 1.93 13.96
CA VAL A 152 -16.80 1.82 15.42
C VAL A 152 -17.78 0.85 16.06
N ASP A 153 -19.06 0.86 15.64
CA ASP A 153 -20.07 -0.06 16.14
C ASP A 153 -19.76 -1.51 15.76
N ILE A 154 -19.29 -1.73 14.52
CA ILE A 154 -18.75 -3.02 14.08
C ILE A 154 -17.63 -3.50 15.04
N MET A 155 -16.70 -2.62 15.44
CA MET A 155 -15.58 -3.01 16.29
C MET A 155 -16.04 -3.48 17.67
N PHE A 156 -16.96 -2.74 18.32
CA PHE A 156 -17.53 -3.15 19.60
C PHE A 156 -18.39 -4.42 19.50
N LEU A 157 -19.10 -4.60 18.39
CA LEU A 157 -19.89 -5.80 18.17
C LEU A 157 -18.99 -7.03 17.99
N ILE A 158 -17.90 -6.94 17.23
CA ILE A 158 -16.90 -8.01 17.12
C ILE A 158 -16.31 -8.29 18.49
N GLU A 159 -15.93 -7.26 19.25
CA GLU A 159 -15.33 -7.42 20.57
C GLU A 159 -16.24 -8.20 21.53
N SER A 160 -17.53 -7.87 21.57
CA SER A 160 -18.52 -8.54 22.43
C SER A 160 -18.98 -9.91 21.93
N SER A 161 -18.91 -10.16 20.62
CA SER A 161 -19.42 -11.41 20.01
C SER A 161 -18.41 -12.57 20.00
N PHE A 162 -17.16 -12.28 20.36
CA PHE A 162 -16.02 -13.20 20.33
C PHE A 162 -15.18 -13.13 21.63
N PRO A 163 -15.79 -13.34 22.81
CA PRO A 163 -15.10 -13.28 24.11
C PRO A 163 -14.03 -14.36 24.30
N GLU A 164 -14.06 -15.41 23.49
CA GLU A 164 -13.08 -16.51 23.50
C GLU A 164 -11.71 -16.13 22.89
N PHE A 165 -11.63 -14.98 22.21
CA PHE A 165 -10.39 -14.45 21.64
C PHE A 165 -9.81 -13.34 22.52
N THR A 166 -8.50 -13.10 22.41
CA THR A 166 -7.79 -12.10 23.22
C THR A 166 -8.52 -10.75 23.23
N PRO A 167 -8.93 -10.24 24.41
CA PRO A 167 -9.67 -8.98 24.50
C PRO A 167 -8.78 -7.79 24.12
N LEU A 168 -9.37 -6.80 23.46
CA LEU A 168 -8.73 -5.53 23.11
C LEU A 168 -9.21 -4.38 23.98
N LEU A 169 -10.22 -4.61 24.83
CA LEU A 169 -10.60 -3.69 25.89
C LEU A 169 -9.86 -4.07 27.17
N PRO A 170 -9.48 -3.08 28.02
CA PRO A 170 -8.85 -3.36 29.30
C PRO A 170 -9.70 -4.28 30.17
N LYS A 171 -9.03 -5.09 31.00
CA LYS A 171 -9.71 -5.97 31.96
C LYS A 171 -10.47 -5.15 33.00
N GLU A 172 -11.59 -5.70 33.44
CA GLU A 172 -12.38 -5.10 34.52
C GLU A 172 -11.54 -4.86 35.78
N GLY A 173 -11.72 -3.70 36.41
CA GLY A 173 -11.05 -3.35 37.67
C GLY A 173 -9.62 -2.81 37.51
N THR A 174 -9.19 -2.53 36.28
CA THR A 174 -7.92 -1.83 36.00
C THR A 174 -8.04 -0.31 36.19
N GLY A 175 -9.26 0.23 36.24
CA GLY A 175 -9.51 1.67 36.22
C GLY A 175 -9.41 2.29 34.81
N LEU A 176 -8.89 1.52 33.85
CA LEU A 176 -8.77 1.88 32.44
C LEU A 176 -9.93 1.31 31.59
N ASP A 177 -10.73 0.41 32.16
CA ASP A 177 -11.85 -0.30 31.54
C ASP A 177 -13.14 0.52 31.45
N THR A 178 -13.14 1.77 31.92
CA THR A 178 -14.38 2.56 31.92
C THR A 178 -14.85 2.87 30.49
N PRO A 179 -16.13 2.62 30.15
CA PRO A 179 -16.67 2.97 28.83
C PRO A 179 -16.50 4.45 28.47
N TYR A 180 -16.45 5.32 29.49
CA TYR A 180 -16.19 6.75 29.32
C TYR A 180 -14.77 7.01 28.79
N LEU A 181 -13.74 6.42 29.40
CA LEU A 181 -12.35 6.60 28.95
C LEU A 181 -12.15 6.12 27.51
N VAL A 182 -12.63 4.91 27.20
CA VAL A 182 -12.52 4.35 25.83
C VAL A 182 -13.19 5.27 24.82
N ARG A 183 -14.41 5.75 25.10
CA ARG A 183 -15.12 6.68 24.21
C ARG A 183 -14.42 8.04 24.10
N ALA A 184 -13.88 8.57 25.20
CA ALA A 184 -13.14 9.82 25.19
C ALA A 184 -11.90 9.72 24.29
N LEU A 185 -11.14 8.64 24.40
CA LEU A 185 -9.98 8.38 23.54
C LEU A 185 -10.36 8.22 22.07
N MET A 186 -11.46 7.51 21.78
CA MET A 186 -11.98 7.40 20.41
C MET A 186 -12.39 8.76 19.83
N SER A 187 -12.94 9.66 20.65
CA SER A 187 -13.28 11.02 20.21
C SER A 187 -12.05 11.86 19.85
N LEU A 188 -10.90 11.66 20.51
CA LEU A 188 -9.66 12.37 20.17
C LEU A 188 -9.25 12.14 18.71
N GLU A 189 -9.31 10.89 18.25
CA GLU A 189 -9.03 10.55 16.85
C GLU A 189 -10.03 11.22 15.91
N ARG A 190 -11.33 11.13 16.22
CA ARG A 190 -12.39 11.73 15.40
C ARG A 190 -12.22 13.24 15.26
N ASP A 191 -11.84 13.91 16.34
CA ASP A 191 -11.55 15.34 16.33
C ASP A 191 -10.30 15.63 15.50
N CYS A 192 -9.21 14.87 15.69
CA CYS A 192 -8.01 14.96 14.85
C CYS A 192 -8.35 14.82 13.35
N PHE A 193 -9.22 13.87 12.99
CA PHE A 193 -9.65 13.65 11.62
C PHE A 193 -10.36 14.86 11.02
N GLY A 194 -11.30 15.45 11.76
CA GLY A 194 -12.01 16.65 11.33
C GLY A 194 -11.05 17.83 11.13
N LEU A 195 -10.08 17.98 12.03
CA LEU A 195 -9.07 19.05 11.98
C LEU A 195 -8.07 18.85 10.84
N TRP A 196 -7.63 17.61 10.60
CA TRP A 196 -6.81 17.24 9.46
C TRP A 196 -7.52 17.55 8.14
N CYS A 197 -8.80 17.18 8.02
CA CYS A 197 -9.59 17.49 6.82
C CYS A 197 -9.67 19.00 6.56
N GLN A 198 -9.83 19.82 7.60
CA GLN A 198 -9.82 21.28 7.49
C GLN A 198 -8.48 21.80 6.97
N TRP A 199 -7.36 21.23 7.43
CA TRP A 199 -6.05 21.68 7.02
C TRP A 199 -5.66 21.22 5.59
N MET A 200 -6.00 19.99 5.21
CA MET A 200 -5.61 19.44 3.91
C MET A 200 -6.46 19.95 2.74
N PHE A 201 -7.77 20.09 2.93
CA PHE A 201 -8.73 20.25 1.82
C PHE A 201 -9.45 21.60 1.80
N ARG A 202 -9.10 22.55 2.67
CA ARG A 202 -9.62 23.93 2.60
C ARG A 202 -8.60 24.86 1.96
N PRO A 203 -9.01 25.72 1.01
CA PRO A 203 -8.10 26.64 0.31
C PRO A 203 -7.66 27.84 1.16
N PHE A 204 -8.27 28.08 2.32
CA PHE A 204 -8.03 29.25 3.16
C PHE A 204 -7.78 28.86 4.62
N GLY A 205 -7.10 29.74 5.35
CA GLY A 205 -6.83 29.55 6.79
C GLY A 205 -5.81 28.46 7.10
N SER A 206 -4.82 28.22 6.21
CA SER A 206 -3.84 27.14 6.41
C SER A 206 -3.18 27.21 7.79
N GLU A 207 -2.74 28.40 8.24
CA GLU A 207 -2.08 28.56 9.54
C GLU A 207 -3.02 28.28 10.74
N SER A 208 -4.26 28.77 10.68
CA SER A 208 -5.25 28.50 11.75
C SER A 208 -5.66 27.03 11.78
N ASN A 209 -5.83 26.41 10.61
CA ASN A 209 -6.19 25.00 10.49
C ASN A 209 -5.02 24.10 10.94
N LYS A 210 -3.78 24.46 10.60
CA LYS A 210 -2.56 23.82 11.11
C LYS A 210 -2.53 23.88 12.64
N SER A 211 -2.69 25.08 13.21
CA SER A 211 -2.71 25.27 14.66
C SER A 211 -3.81 24.43 15.33
N ALA A 212 -4.96 24.27 14.67
CA ALA A 212 -6.04 23.43 15.18
C ALA A 212 -5.68 21.94 15.12
N PHE A 213 -5.15 21.45 14.00
CA PHE A 213 -4.69 20.07 13.87
C PHE A 213 -3.57 19.71 14.84
N VAL A 214 -2.61 20.62 15.05
CA VAL A 214 -1.55 20.51 16.07
C VAL A 214 -2.14 20.28 17.46
N ARG A 215 -3.20 21.01 17.86
CA ARG A 215 -3.87 20.75 19.15
C ARG A 215 -4.47 19.35 19.25
N GLY A 216 -4.96 18.79 18.13
CA GLY A 216 -5.42 17.41 18.06
C GLY A 216 -4.28 16.42 18.30
N LEU A 217 -3.16 16.61 17.59
CA LEU A 217 -1.94 15.81 17.78
C LEU A 217 -1.40 15.92 19.20
N ASP A 218 -1.39 17.12 19.79
CA ASP A 218 -0.98 17.34 21.18
C ASP A 218 -1.86 16.55 22.15
N ALA A 219 -3.18 16.54 21.95
CA ALA A 219 -4.11 15.79 22.80
C ALA A 219 -3.87 14.27 22.68
N TRP A 220 -3.65 13.76 21.47
CA TRP A 220 -3.31 12.36 21.26
C TRP A 220 -1.94 11.98 21.85
N SER A 221 -0.93 12.81 21.65
CA SER A 221 0.41 12.62 22.22
C SER A 221 0.36 12.61 23.74
N GLN A 222 -0.40 13.52 24.35
CA GLN A 222 -0.60 13.52 25.80
C GLN A 222 -1.34 12.28 26.31
N ALA A 223 -2.32 11.77 25.56
CA ALA A 223 -3.00 10.53 25.91
C ALA A 223 -2.02 9.34 25.93
N LEU A 224 -1.15 9.23 24.91
CA LEU A 224 -0.09 8.20 24.85
C LEU A 224 0.91 8.29 26.02
N GLU A 225 1.19 9.49 26.55
CA GLU A 225 2.18 9.65 27.62
C GLU A 225 1.60 9.56 29.02
N LYS A 226 0.34 9.97 29.23
CA LYS A 226 -0.21 10.23 30.57
C LYS A 226 -1.23 9.19 31.05
N ILE A 227 -1.86 8.43 30.15
CA ILE A 227 -2.93 7.50 30.56
C ILE A 227 -2.34 6.22 31.14
N ASP A 228 -1.42 5.58 30.41
CA ASP A 228 -0.67 4.43 30.88
C ASP A 228 0.73 4.44 30.26
N SER A 229 1.74 4.67 31.09
CA SER A 229 3.15 4.74 30.66
C SER A 229 3.86 3.39 30.68
N SER A 230 3.16 2.29 30.96
CA SER A 230 3.73 0.94 31.02
C SER A 230 4.12 0.36 29.65
N GLY A 231 3.70 1.01 28.56
CA GLY A 231 3.99 0.55 27.21
C GLY A 231 3.78 1.61 26.13
N PRO A 232 3.99 1.24 24.86
CA PRO A 232 3.92 2.18 23.76
C PRO A 232 2.48 2.44 23.25
N PHE A 233 1.49 1.70 23.75
CA PHE A 233 0.08 1.82 23.35
C PHE A 233 -0.73 2.59 24.40
N LEU A 234 -1.90 3.11 24.02
CA LEU A 234 -2.69 4.02 24.86
C LEU A 234 -3.02 3.47 26.25
N LEU A 235 -3.23 2.15 26.35
CA LEU A 235 -3.69 1.46 27.55
C LEU A 235 -2.68 0.35 27.97
N GLY A 236 -1.39 0.58 27.71
CA GLY A 236 -0.29 -0.22 28.24
C GLY A 236 0.61 -0.88 27.19
N ALA A 237 1.09 -2.09 27.50
CA ALA A 237 2.10 -2.80 26.71
C ALA A 237 1.59 -3.44 25.40
N GLU A 238 0.29 -3.74 25.35
CA GLU A 238 -0.40 -4.41 24.25
C GLU A 238 -1.39 -3.46 23.56
N ALA A 239 -1.63 -3.65 22.26
CA ALA A 239 -2.53 -2.79 21.50
C ALA A 239 -3.99 -2.99 21.95
N CYS A 240 -4.69 -1.89 22.20
CA CYS A 240 -6.11 -1.90 22.54
C CYS A 240 -7.01 -1.58 21.34
N LEU A 241 -8.33 -1.65 21.55
CA LEU A 241 -9.32 -1.40 20.51
C LEU A 241 -9.21 0.03 19.93
N VAL A 242 -8.87 1.01 20.77
CA VAL A 242 -8.70 2.41 20.36
C VAL A 242 -7.44 2.59 19.50
N ASP A 243 -6.35 1.90 19.83
CA ASP A 243 -5.13 1.92 19.02
C ASP A 243 -5.41 1.42 17.60
N LEU A 244 -6.08 0.26 17.47
CA LEU A 244 -6.44 -0.31 16.16
C LEU A 244 -7.41 0.58 15.37
N MET A 245 -8.27 1.31 16.07
CA MET A 245 -9.23 2.23 15.47
C MET A 245 -8.52 3.44 14.84
N ALA A 246 -7.50 3.98 15.52
CA ALA A 246 -6.86 5.23 15.15
C ALA A 246 -5.65 5.09 14.23
N ILE A 247 -4.88 4.01 14.33
CA ILE A 247 -3.63 3.87 13.55
C ILE A 247 -3.81 4.03 12.03
N PRO A 248 -4.91 3.59 11.38
CA PRO A 248 -5.11 3.84 9.94
C PRO A 248 -5.14 5.34 9.62
N PHE A 249 -5.65 6.17 10.51
CA PHE A 249 -5.74 7.60 10.28
C PHE A 249 -4.39 8.28 10.45
N PHE A 250 -3.62 7.91 11.47
CA PHE A 250 -2.26 8.42 11.65
C PHE A 250 -1.31 8.01 10.52
N GLU A 251 -1.48 6.82 9.93
CA GLU A 251 -0.81 6.44 8.68
C GLU A 251 -1.06 7.45 7.54
N ARG A 252 -2.29 7.95 7.43
CA ARG A 252 -2.68 8.92 6.40
C ARG A 252 -2.23 10.33 6.74
N TYR A 253 -2.29 10.70 8.02
CA TYR A 253 -1.82 12.00 8.50
C TYR A 253 -0.32 12.17 8.24
N THR A 254 0.49 11.16 8.60
CA THR A 254 1.94 11.25 8.40
C THR A 254 2.28 11.42 6.92
N ALA A 255 1.75 10.56 6.05
CA ALA A 255 1.99 10.61 4.60
C ALA A 255 1.59 11.97 3.98
N THR A 256 0.39 12.45 4.30
CA THR A 256 -0.17 13.66 3.67
C THR A 256 0.36 14.96 4.24
N SER A 257 0.64 15.02 5.54
CA SER A 257 1.20 16.22 6.18
C SER A 257 2.61 16.50 5.68
N VAL A 258 3.45 15.49 5.48
CA VAL A 258 4.79 15.73 4.92
C VAL A 258 4.70 16.03 3.41
N TYR A 259 3.84 15.32 2.66
CA TYR A 259 3.74 15.48 1.21
C TYR A 259 3.12 16.81 0.81
N TRP A 260 2.02 17.25 1.42
CA TRP A 260 1.40 18.53 1.04
C TRP A 260 1.87 19.70 1.90
N LYS A 261 2.22 19.48 3.16
CA LYS A 261 2.46 20.59 4.12
C LYS A 261 3.90 20.69 4.60
N GLY A 262 4.78 19.77 4.21
CA GLY A 262 6.16 19.71 4.70
C GLY A 262 6.25 19.44 6.21
N PHE A 263 5.18 18.98 6.84
CA PHE A 263 5.09 18.79 8.29
C PHE A 263 5.31 17.33 8.67
N ARG A 264 6.40 17.07 9.41
CA ARG A 264 6.93 15.74 9.71
C ARG A 264 6.45 15.28 11.08
N ILE A 265 5.21 14.75 11.14
CA ILE A 265 4.54 14.42 12.41
C ILE A 265 5.41 13.53 13.31
N ARG A 266 6.11 12.53 12.74
CA ARG A 266 6.92 11.59 13.53
C ARG A 266 8.19 12.24 14.11
N GLU A 267 8.70 13.30 13.50
CA GLU A 267 9.84 14.05 14.05
C GLU A 267 9.40 15.00 15.16
N GLU A 268 8.25 15.65 14.99
CA GLU A 268 7.70 16.62 15.95
C GLU A 268 7.08 15.95 17.18
N TYR A 269 6.59 14.71 17.06
CA TYR A 269 5.88 13.99 18.13
C TYR A 269 6.51 12.63 18.45
N PRO A 270 7.52 12.58 19.34
CA PRO A 270 8.19 11.33 19.72
C PRO A 270 7.25 10.25 20.29
N ALA A 271 6.18 10.63 21.00
CA ALA A 271 5.21 9.66 21.52
C ALA A 271 4.42 9.00 20.38
N ILE A 272 3.99 9.78 19.39
CA ILE A 272 3.32 9.26 18.19
C ILE A 272 4.28 8.38 17.39
N ASP A 273 5.54 8.79 17.23
CA ASP A 273 6.54 7.98 16.54
C ASP A 273 6.75 6.61 17.22
N ARG A 274 6.93 6.59 18.55
CA ARG A 274 7.08 5.33 19.31
C ARG A 274 5.85 4.43 19.17
N TRP A 275 4.65 5.01 19.21
CA TRP A 275 3.39 4.29 19.06
C TRP A 275 3.24 3.68 17.66
N MET A 276 3.49 4.46 16.59
CA MET A 276 3.46 3.95 15.22
C MET A 276 4.55 2.90 14.97
N ALA A 277 5.76 3.11 15.50
CA ALA A 277 6.84 2.12 15.43
C ALA A 277 6.45 0.81 16.16
N ALA A 278 5.75 0.88 17.30
CA ALA A 278 5.25 -0.30 17.98
C ALA A 278 4.27 -1.09 17.12
N PHE A 279 3.40 -0.43 16.35
CA PHE A 279 2.56 -1.06 15.34
C PHE A 279 3.37 -1.76 14.25
N GLU A 280 4.35 -1.05 13.69
CA GLU A 280 5.28 -1.53 12.66
C GLU A 280 6.06 -2.77 13.15
N HIS A 281 6.45 -2.84 14.42
CA HIS A 281 7.24 -3.95 14.95
C HIS A 281 6.43 -5.12 15.50
N LYS A 282 5.30 -4.85 16.16
CA LYS A 282 4.53 -5.84 16.93
C LYS A 282 3.28 -6.35 16.22
N ILE A 283 2.68 -5.59 15.30
CA ILE A 283 1.36 -5.90 14.73
C ILE A 283 1.49 -6.33 13.26
N GLU A 284 1.56 -7.64 13.02
CA GLU A 284 1.67 -8.21 11.67
C GLU A 284 0.59 -7.71 10.71
N ALA A 285 -0.66 -7.64 11.19
CA ALA A 285 -1.80 -7.16 10.41
C ALA A 285 -1.62 -5.72 9.92
N PHE A 286 -0.99 -4.86 10.70
CA PHE A 286 -0.72 -3.48 10.31
C PHE A 286 0.31 -3.43 9.19
N ARG A 287 1.45 -4.11 9.36
CA ARG A 287 2.52 -4.15 8.35
C ARG A 287 2.04 -4.57 6.97
N VAL A 288 1.13 -5.54 6.89
CA VAL A 288 0.64 -6.07 5.61
C VAL A 288 -0.56 -5.30 5.04
N THR A 289 -1.19 -4.43 5.82
CA THR A 289 -2.33 -3.62 5.38
C THR A 289 -2.01 -2.13 5.25
N LYS A 290 -0.85 -1.69 5.71
CA LYS A 290 -0.33 -0.33 5.58
C LYS A 290 -0.01 -0.01 4.12
N ALA A 291 -0.46 1.15 3.66
CA ALA A 291 -0.13 1.71 2.36
C ALA A 291 1.21 2.46 2.39
N ASP A 292 1.84 2.61 1.23
CA ASP A 292 2.97 3.51 1.06
C ASP A 292 2.45 4.96 0.93
N PHE A 293 3.30 5.95 1.22
CA PHE A 293 3.01 7.37 1.06
C PHE A 293 2.56 7.66 -0.37
N TYR A 294 3.20 7.07 -1.37
CA TYR A 294 2.81 7.26 -2.77
C TYR A 294 1.34 6.88 -3.01
N SER A 295 0.92 5.68 -2.61
CA SER A 295 -0.48 5.25 -2.75
C SER A 295 -1.39 6.17 -1.95
N THR A 296 -1.00 6.51 -0.72
CA THR A 296 -1.78 7.33 0.22
C THR A 296 -2.02 8.77 -0.25
N VAL A 297 -1.04 9.41 -0.88
CA VAL A 297 -1.20 10.80 -1.33
C VAL A 297 -1.99 10.90 -2.64
N HIS A 298 -2.05 9.81 -3.40
CA HIS A 298 -2.74 9.75 -4.68
C HIS A 298 -4.14 9.11 -4.61
N ASP A 299 -4.45 8.33 -3.58
CA ASP A 299 -5.79 7.76 -3.35
C ASP A 299 -6.74 8.68 -2.55
N ILE A 300 -6.18 9.57 -1.71
CA ILE A 300 -6.94 10.52 -0.89
C ILE A 300 -7.72 11.54 -1.73
N PRO A 301 -7.15 12.19 -2.77
CA PRO A 301 -7.89 13.19 -3.55
C PRO A 301 -9.18 12.68 -4.20
N PRO A 302 -9.23 11.47 -4.80
CA PRO A 302 -10.49 10.85 -5.25
C PRO A 302 -11.58 10.71 -4.16
N GLN A 303 -11.20 10.63 -2.88
CA GLN A 303 -12.09 10.36 -1.76
C GLN A 303 -12.55 11.64 -1.06
N TYR A 304 -11.63 12.59 -0.85
CA TYR A 304 -11.86 13.79 -0.03
C TYR A 304 -11.85 15.10 -0.81
N GLY A 305 -11.44 15.06 -2.09
CA GLY A 305 -11.28 16.23 -2.94
C GLY A 305 -9.84 16.73 -3.01
N LYS A 306 -9.64 17.82 -3.76
CA LYS A 306 -8.30 18.40 -3.99
C LYS A 306 -7.65 18.84 -2.68
N ALA A 307 -6.42 18.40 -2.45
CA ALA A 307 -5.57 18.90 -1.37
C ALA A 307 -4.73 20.11 -1.81
N PHE A 308 -4.26 20.89 -0.85
CA PHE A 308 -3.48 22.11 -1.08
C PHE A 308 -2.06 21.95 -0.53
N SER A 309 -1.06 22.19 -1.38
CA SER A 309 0.34 22.16 -0.96
C SER A 309 0.82 23.52 -0.48
N ASP A 310 1.67 23.51 0.55
CA ASP A 310 2.34 24.69 1.07
C ASP A 310 3.81 24.70 0.58
N GLU A 311 4.42 25.89 0.51
CA GLU A 311 5.83 26.06 0.15
C GLU A 311 6.75 25.26 1.09
N GLY A 312 7.80 24.65 0.53
CA GLY A 312 8.77 23.83 1.27
C GLY A 312 8.48 22.33 1.25
N SER A 313 7.33 21.90 0.70
CA SER A 313 6.99 20.48 0.52
C SER A 313 7.52 19.88 -0.80
N GLU A 314 8.07 20.68 -1.70
CA GLU A 314 8.35 20.31 -3.09
C GLU A 314 9.39 19.20 -3.22
N GLU A 315 10.47 19.26 -2.45
CA GLU A 315 11.54 18.25 -2.49
C GLU A 315 11.00 16.87 -2.09
N PHE A 316 10.23 16.82 -0.99
CA PHE A 316 9.63 15.59 -0.51
C PHE A 316 8.58 15.04 -1.48
N ARG A 317 7.74 15.92 -2.06
CA ARG A 317 6.79 15.52 -3.10
C ARG A 317 7.49 14.88 -4.28
N ARG A 318 8.55 15.52 -4.79
CA ARG A 318 9.36 14.99 -5.90
C ARG A 318 9.94 13.63 -5.54
N PHE A 319 10.42 13.45 -4.31
CA PHE A 319 10.91 12.15 -3.85
C PHE A 319 9.82 11.07 -3.87
N VAL A 320 8.65 11.34 -3.28
CA VAL A 320 7.52 10.40 -3.24
C VAL A 320 7.02 10.09 -4.65
N ASP A 321 6.94 11.10 -5.52
CA ASP A 321 6.50 10.96 -6.92
C ASP A 321 7.51 10.27 -7.83
N GLY A 322 8.64 9.82 -7.29
CA GLY A 322 9.66 9.15 -8.09
C GLY A 322 10.28 10.11 -9.10
N LEU A 323 10.63 11.33 -8.70
CA LEU A 323 11.42 12.28 -9.47
C LEU A 323 12.82 12.42 -8.84
N GLY A 324 13.83 12.71 -9.66
CA GLY A 324 15.23 12.73 -9.22
C GLY A 324 15.81 11.32 -9.04
N CYS A 325 16.49 11.05 -7.92
CA CYS A 325 17.09 9.75 -7.61
C CYS A 325 16.09 8.71 -7.08
N SER A 326 14.85 9.12 -6.80
CA SER A 326 13.80 8.19 -6.37
C SER A 326 13.40 7.25 -7.51
N TRP A 327 13.25 5.96 -7.16
CA TRP A 327 13.05 4.84 -8.10
C TRP A 327 14.16 4.72 -9.16
N THR A 328 15.41 4.94 -8.78
CA THR A 328 16.58 4.72 -9.63
C THR A 328 17.47 3.64 -9.00
N LEU A 329 18.06 2.77 -9.82
CA LEU A 329 19.00 1.74 -9.36
C LEU A 329 20.44 2.30 -9.31
N PRO A 330 21.27 1.89 -8.33
CA PRO A 330 20.93 1.07 -7.17
C PRO A 330 20.06 1.83 -6.17
N MET A 331 19.14 1.11 -5.52
CA MET A 331 18.21 1.70 -4.57
C MET A 331 18.85 1.86 -3.18
N SER A 332 18.44 2.91 -2.46
CA SER A 332 18.73 3.02 -1.04
C SER A 332 18.03 1.91 -0.24
N ALA A 333 18.73 1.38 0.75
CA ALA A 333 18.18 0.43 1.70
C ALA A 333 16.95 1.02 2.41
N LEU A 334 16.00 0.14 2.77
CA LEU A 334 14.95 0.47 3.73
C LEU A 334 15.52 0.28 5.13
N ASP A 335 16.07 1.34 5.69
CA ASP A 335 16.57 1.38 7.06
C ASP A 335 15.92 2.56 7.82
N ASP A 336 16.29 2.73 9.08
CA ASP A 336 15.74 3.79 9.95
C ASP A 336 16.01 5.22 9.44
N ASN A 337 16.93 5.40 8.48
CA ASN A 337 17.23 6.68 7.84
C ASN A 337 16.42 6.89 6.54
N TYR A 338 15.67 5.89 6.07
CA TYR A 338 14.76 6.06 4.94
C TYR A 338 13.60 6.99 5.35
N PRO A 339 13.14 7.90 4.48
CA PRO A 339 12.12 8.88 4.88
C PRO A 339 10.82 8.21 5.38
N GLU A 340 10.58 8.25 6.69
CA GLU A 340 9.35 8.06 7.52
C GLU A 340 8.33 6.94 7.21
N GLU A 341 8.50 6.20 6.12
CA GLU A 341 7.43 5.44 5.46
C GLU A 341 7.30 4.00 6.00
N ASP A 342 8.37 3.37 6.51
CA ASP A 342 8.30 2.06 7.19
C ASP A 342 9.62 1.71 7.93
N ARG A 343 9.61 1.67 9.28
CA ARG A 343 10.75 1.18 10.09
C ARG A 343 10.73 -0.34 10.33
N SER A 344 9.77 -1.07 9.73
CA SER A 344 9.63 -2.52 9.89
C SER A 344 10.09 -3.35 8.70
N ALA A 345 10.90 -2.78 7.79
CA ALA A 345 11.45 -3.49 6.65
C ALA A 345 12.39 -4.63 7.12
N LYS A 346 11.81 -5.81 7.37
CA LYS A 346 12.53 -7.04 7.76
C LYS A 346 12.96 -7.89 6.57
N ALA A 347 12.45 -7.60 5.38
CA ALA A 347 12.76 -8.39 4.19
C ALA A 347 14.03 -7.85 3.51
N SER A 348 14.82 -8.76 2.95
CA SER A 348 15.97 -8.41 2.13
C SER A 348 15.55 -7.79 0.80
N GLU A 349 16.46 -7.03 0.20
CA GLU A 349 16.27 -6.51 -1.16
C GLU A 349 15.90 -7.61 -2.17
N LEU A 350 16.50 -8.80 -2.01
CA LEU A 350 16.23 -9.97 -2.84
C LEU A 350 14.79 -10.47 -2.68
N GLU A 351 14.27 -10.55 -1.45
CA GLU A 351 12.86 -10.91 -1.20
C GLU A 351 11.90 -9.93 -1.87
N TYR A 352 12.18 -8.62 -1.79
CA TYR A 352 11.36 -7.61 -2.45
C TYR A 352 11.38 -7.73 -3.98
N ARG A 353 12.55 -8.00 -4.58
CA ARG A 353 12.65 -8.25 -6.03
C ARG A 353 11.89 -9.51 -6.45
N ILE A 354 11.95 -10.58 -5.65
CA ILE A 354 11.26 -11.85 -5.92
C ILE A 354 9.75 -11.70 -5.79
N GLU A 355 9.25 -11.02 -4.76
CA GLU A 355 7.81 -10.70 -4.63
C GLU A 355 7.33 -9.89 -5.83
N ALA A 356 8.04 -8.82 -6.20
CA ALA A 356 7.70 -8.02 -7.37
C ALA A 356 7.64 -8.87 -8.66
N ALA A 357 8.63 -9.72 -8.90
CA ALA A 357 8.67 -10.61 -10.05
C ALA A 357 7.49 -11.58 -10.06
N ALA A 358 7.18 -12.21 -8.93
CA ALA A 358 6.05 -13.13 -8.79
C ALA A 358 4.70 -12.44 -8.99
N SER A 359 4.51 -11.26 -8.38
CA SER A 359 3.27 -10.48 -8.51
C SER A 359 3.00 -10.06 -9.95
N VAL A 360 4.04 -9.67 -10.72
CA VAL A 360 3.92 -9.38 -12.15
C VAL A 360 3.60 -10.65 -12.94
N ALA A 361 4.37 -11.73 -12.74
CA ALA A 361 4.19 -12.99 -13.47
C ALA A 361 2.80 -13.61 -13.29
N ARG A 362 2.19 -13.44 -12.10
CA ARG A 362 0.87 -13.97 -11.78
C ARG A 362 -0.24 -13.43 -12.69
N ASN A 363 -0.25 -12.12 -12.94
CA ASN A 363 -1.34 -11.43 -13.64
C ASN A 363 -0.87 -10.73 -14.93
N ALA A 364 0.23 -11.22 -15.53
CA ALA A 364 0.98 -10.49 -16.53
C ALA A 364 0.14 -10.07 -17.74
N GLU A 365 -0.77 -10.92 -18.22
CA GLU A 365 -1.65 -10.62 -19.36
C GLU A 365 -2.60 -9.44 -19.03
N LYS A 366 -3.21 -9.45 -17.84
CA LYS A 366 -4.07 -8.35 -17.37
C LYS A 366 -3.26 -7.07 -17.08
N ILE A 367 -2.05 -7.23 -16.57
CA ILE A 367 -1.12 -6.12 -16.32
C ILE A 367 -0.71 -5.47 -17.64
N ALA A 368 -0.42 -6.24 -18.68
CA ALA A 368 -0.08 -5.71 -20.00
C ALA A 368 -1.25 -4.90 -20.58
N GLN A 369 -2.47 -5.45 -20.53
CA GLN A 369 -3.67 -4.71 -20.93
C GLN A 369 -3.88 -3.42 -20.11
N PHE A 370 -3.60 -3.46 -18.81
CA PHE A 370 -3.68 -2.27 -17.97
C PHE A 370 -2.62 -1.23 -18.33
N ALA A 371 -1.36 -1.66 -18.52
CA ALA A 371 -0.24 -0.80 -18.93
C ALA A 371 -0.55 -0.06 -20.25
N LEU A 372 -1.16 -0.76 -21.21
CA LEU A 372 -1.53 -0.21 -22.51
C LEU A 372 -2.54 0.94 -22.48
N ARG A 373 -3.23 1.17 -21.35
CA ARG A 373 -4.04 2.38 -21.14
C ARG A 373 -3.19 3.66 -21.16
N GLY A 374 -1.86 3.54 -21.00
CA GLY A 374 -0.89 4.61 -21.18
C GLY A 374 -0.92 5.25 -22.56
N VAL A 375 -1.17 4.45 -23.60
CA VAL A 375 -1.20 4.86 -25.01
C VAL A 375 -2.58 4.69 -25.66
N GLY A 376 -3.57 4.24 -24.88
CA GLY A 376 -4.93 4.06 -25.34
C GLY A 376 -5.82 5.30 -25.16
N LYS A 377 -7.14 5.12 -25.29
CA LYS A 377 -8.10 6.24 -25.22
C LYS A 377 -8.51 6.52 -23.78
N ARG A 378 -8.62 7.81 -23.45
CA ARG A 378 -9.12 8.32 -22.17
C ARG A 378 -10.32 9.25 -22.43
N PRO A 379 -11.54 8.72 -22.50
CA PRO A 379 -12.72 9.49 -22.91
C PRO A 379 -13.16 10.53 -21.86
N ARG A 380 -12.74 10.37 -20.60
CA ARG A 380 -13.00 11.33 -19.53
C ARG A 380 -11.71 11.64 -18.78
N THR A 381 -11.52 12.92 -18.48
CA THR A 381 -10.54 13.39 -17.48
C THR A 381 -11.28 13.56 -16.16
N VAL A 382 -10.73 12.99 -15.08
CA VAL A 382 -11.26 13.15 -13.73
C VAL A 382 -10.30 14.01 -12.90
N THR A 383 -10.78 14.54 -11.77
CA THR A 383 -10.01 15.47 -10.93
C THR A 383 -8.77 14.85 -10.28
N ALA A 384 -8.72 13.51 -10.18
CA ALA A 384 -7.56 12.79 -9.67
C ALA A 384 -6.71 12.24 -10.84
N PRO A 385 -5.48 12.72 -11.07
CA PRO A 385 -4.69 12.42 -12.27
C PRO A 385 -4.39 10.93 -12.50
N LEU A 386 -4.32 10.14 -11.43
CA LEU A 386 -4.08 8.70 -11.51
C LEU A 386 -5.36 7.87 -11.66
N ALA A 387 -6.54 8.46 -11.50
CA ALA A 387 -7.81 7.76 -11.69
C ALA A 387 -8.22 7.75 -13.16
N ASP A 388 -8.53 6.56 -13.69
CA ASP A 388 -8.77 6.33 -15.12
C ASP A 388 -9.91 5.31 -15.36
N PRO A 389 -11.10 5.47 -14.76
CA PRO A 389 -12.11 4.41 -14.70
C PRO A 389 -12.56 3.87 -16.07
N ASP A 390 -12.46 4.68 -17.13
CA ASP A 390 -12.88 4.31 -18.50
C ASP A 390 -11.73 4.29 -19.51
N ALA A 391 -10.47 4.26 -19.04
CA ALA A 391 -9.35 4.14 -19.95
C ALA A 391 -9.36 2.76 -20.64
N THR A 392 -9.15 2.78 -21.95
CA THR A 392 -9.10 1.57 -22.78
C THR A 392 -7.66 1.32 -23.23
N PRO A 393 -7.22 0.07 -23.37
CA PRO A 393 -5.88 -0.24 -23.84
C PRO A 393 -5.65 0.22 -25.28
N GLY A 394 -4.41 0.63 -25.59
CA GLY A 394 -3.93 0.81 -26.96
C GLY A 394 -3.48 -0.51 -27.61
N ASN A 395 -2.63 -0.40 -28.64
CA ASN A 395 -2.06 -1.54 -29.37
C ASN A 395 -0.78 -2.07 -28.69
N HIS A 396 -0.11 -3.08 -29.27
CA HIS A 396 1.21 -3.57 -28.83
C HIS A 396 1.24 -4.45 -27.56
N GLN A 397 0.20 -5.28 -27.36
CA GLN A 397 0.16 -6.21 -26.23
C GLN A 397 1.34 -7.17 -26.22
N THR A 398 1.73 -7.73 -27.36
CA THR A 398 2.86 -8.66 -27.46
C THR A 398 4.17 -8.03 -26.99
N GLU A 399 4.45 -6.79 -27.42
CA GLU A 399 5.67 -6.08 -27.06
C GLU A 399 5.69 -5.69 -25.57
N VAL A 400 4.55 -5.29 -25.00
CA VAL A 400 4.44 -5.00 -23.57
C VAL A 400 4.59 -6.26 -22.73
N GLU A 401 3.97 -7.38 -23.13
CA GLU A 401 4.16 -8.66 -22.45
C GLU A 401 5.63 -9.11 -22.48
N HIS A 402 6.28 -9.01 -23.64
CA HIS A 402 7.70 -9.30 -23.78
C HIS A 402 8.54 -8.40 -22.85
N ALA A 403 8.25 -7.10 -22.81
CA ALA A 403 8.91 -6.18 -21.89
C ALA A 403 8.71 -6.56 -20.41
N LEU A 404 7.52 -7.01 -20.01
CA LEU A 404 7.27 -7.49 -18.65
C LEU A 404 8.11 -8.73 -18.30
N ARG A 405 8.31 -9.66 -19.25
CA ARG A 405 9.23 -10.80 -19.07
C ARG A 405 10.67 -10.35 -18.85
N LEU A 406 11.13 -9.37 -19.64
CA LEU A 406 12.47 -8.77 -19.48
C LEU A 406 12.62 -7.99 -18.17
N ILE A 407 11.56 -7.34 -17.68
CA ILE A 407 11.56 -6.69 -16.37
C ILE A 407 11.63 -7.73 -15.24
N ILE A 408 10.92 -8.85 -15.35
CA ILE A 408 11.04 -9.98 -14.39
C ILE A 408 12.47 -10.53 -14.38
N LEU A 409 13.09 -10.69 -15.55
CA LEU A 409 14.51 -11.02 -15.66
C LEU A 409 15.41 -10.04 -14.94
N LEU A 410 15.17 -8.74 -15.13
CA LEU A 410 15.94 -7.70 -14.47
C LEU A 410 15.75 -7.79 -12.96
N LEU A 411 14.50 -7.96 -12.48
CA LEU A 411 14.19 -8.14 -11.07
C LEU A 411 14.92 -9.35 -10.48
N ILE A 412 14.98 -10.47 -11.19
CA ILE A 412 15.69 -11.67 -10.72
C ILE A 412 17.21 -11.44 -10.70
N SER A 413 17.76 -10.86 -11.77
CA SER A 413 19.20 -10.64 -11.95
C SER A 413 19.75 -9.38 -11.24
N GLY A 414 18.88 -8.49 -10.76
CA GLY A 414 19.21 -7.19 -10.18
C GLY A 414 19.45 -6.12 -11.26
N ASN A 415 20.71 -5.88 -11.61
CA ASN A 415 21.11 -4.83 -12.56
C ASN A 415 21.80 -5.39 -13.81
N GLY A 416 21.49 -6.63 -14.17
CA GLY A 416 22.08 -7.33 -15.31
C GLY A 416 21.86 -6.62 -16.65
N LYS A 417 22.65 -7.01 -17.67
CA LYS A 417 22.43 -6.57 -19.05
C LYS A 417 21.14 -7.20 -19.59
N LEU A 418 20.34 -6.40 -20.29
CA LEU A 418 19.14 -6.84 -21.00
C LEU A 418 19.32 -6.63 -22.50
N ASP A 419 18.81 -7.56 -23.28
CA ASP A 419 18.68 -7.40 -24.72
C ASP A 419 17.23 -6.98 -25.04
N THR A 420 17.08 -5.78 -25.58
CA THR A 420 15.77 -5.21 -25.99
C THR A 420 15.61 -5.17 -27.52
N SER A 421 16.49 -5.83 -28.27
CA SER A 421 16.51 -5.82 -29.73
C SER A 421 15.24 -6.37 -30.38
N GLN A 422 14.52 -7.27 -29.69
CA GLN A 422 13.26 -7.85 -30.15
C GLN A 422 12.09 -6.85 -30.14
N ILE A 423 12.23 -5.72 -29.45
CA ILE A 423 11.24 -4.63 -29.50
C ILE A 423 11.64 -3.67 -30.61
N GLU A 424 10.86 -3.69 -31.70
CA GLU A 424 11.04 -2.81 -32.87
C GLU A 424 11.16 -1.34 -32.47
N ALA A 425 12.11 -0.62 -33.08
CA ALA A 425 12.42 0.77 -32.77
C ALA A 425 11.19 1.69 -32.83
N SER A 426 10.28 1.46 -33.80
CA SER A 426 9.03 2.22 -33.98
C SER A 426 8.06 2.09 -32.80
N LYS A 427 8.10 0.97 -32.07
CA LYS A 427 7.16 0.65 -30.97
C LYS A 427 7.69 1.04 -29.60
N ARG A 428 9.00 1.26 -29.47
CA ARG A 428 9.68 1.44 -28.17
C ARG A 428 9.12 2.58 -27.32
N ARG A 429 8.77 3.72 -27.93
CA ARG A 429 8.24 4.87 -27.19
C ARG A 429 6.88 4.55 -26.56
N GLU A 430 6.00 3.85 -27.29
CA GLU A 430 4.69 3.45 -26.78
C GLU A 430 4.77 2.36 -25.71
N VAL A 431 5.68 1.39 -25.87
CA VAL A 431 5.98 0.39 -24.82
C VAL A 431 6.47 1.09 -23.55
N ALA A 432 7.43 2.01 -23.66
CA ALA A 432 7.96 2.75 -22.52
C ALA A 432 6.87 3.60 -21.82
N THR A 433 6.00 4.27 -22.59
CA THR A 433 4.86 5.02 -22.06
C THR A 433 3.87 4.10 -21.33
N SER A 434 3.60 2.92 -21.87
CA SER A 434 2.69 1.93 -21.26
C SER A 434 3.25 1.40 -19.93
N LEU A 435 4.55 1.11 -19.88
CA LEU A 435 5.22 0.66 -18.65
C LEU A 435 5.29 1.77 -17.60
N ALA A 436 5.57 3.02 -18.00
CA ALA A 436 5.53 4.17 -17.10
C ALA A 436 4.12 4.41 -16.53
N TYR A 437 3.09 4.19 -17.36
CA TYR A 437 1.71 4.28 -16.94
C TYR A 437 1.36 3.26 -15.85
N MET A 438 1.80 2.01 -16.02
CA MET A 438 1.66 0.96 -15.01
C MET A 438 2.45 1.29 -13.74
N ARG A 439 3.71 1.71 -13.87
CA ARG A 439 4.61 2.09 -12.76
C ARG A 439 3.93 3.04 -11.78
N ASP A 440 3.28 4.06 -12.32
CA ASP A 440 2.64 5.12 -11.53
C ASP A 440 1.34 4.65 -10.85
N ARG A 441 0.84 3.46 -11.18
CA ARG A 441 -0.44 2.91 -10.69
C ARG A 441 -0.30 1.59 -9.92
N ILE A 442 0.94 1.21 -9.60
CA ILE A 442 1.20 0.15 -8.61
C ILE A 442 0.66 0.64 -7.27
N GLY A 443 -0.28 -0.10 -6.69
CA GLY A 443 -0.90 0.19 -5.41
C GLY A 443 -0.30 -0.63 -4.28
N VAL A 444 0.01 0.02 -3.17
CA VAL A 444 0.43 -0.60 -1.92
C VAL A 444 -0.71 -0.46 -0.90
N PRO A 445 -1.06 -1.52 -0.14
CA PRO A 445 -0.52 -2.87 -0.19
C PRO A 445 -1.21 -3.78 -1.24
N ARG A 446 -2.14 -3.23 -2.04
CA ARG A 446 -3.03 -3.98 -2.95
C ARG A 446 -2.27 -4.91 -3.88
N ASP A 447 -1.18 -4.47 -4.49
CA ASP A 447 -0.50 -5.24 -5.54
C ASP A 447 0.74 -5.98 -5.01
N MET A 448 1.40 -5.40 -4.02
CA MET A 448 2.61 -5.92 -3.36
C MET A 448 2.97 -5.06 -2.13
N SER A 449 3.96 -5.53 -1.36
CA SER A 449 4.55 -4.75 -0.27
C SER A 449 5.27 -3.49 -0.78
N PHE A 450 5.49 -2.53 0.12
CA PHE A 450 6.18 -1.27 -0.19
C PHE A 450 7.56 -1.48 -0.82
N GLY A 451 8.42 -2.31 -0.20
CA GLY A 451 9.75 -2.59 -0.73
C GLY A 451 9.71 -3.17 -2.14
N SER A 452 8.78 -4.09 -2.41
CA SER A 452 8.55 -4.69 -3.72
C SER A 452 8.05 -3.68 -4.75
N ALA A 453 7.15 -2.78 -4.36
CA ALA A 453 6.67 -1.70 -5.23
C ALA A 453 7.80 -0.75 -5.61
N ARG A 454 8.67 -0.35 -4.67
CA ARG A 454 9.85 0.46 -5.00
C ARG A 454 10.76 -0.26 -5.99
N GLN A 455 11.01 -1.56 -5.77
CA GLN A 455 11.84 -2.36 -6.66
C GLN A 455 11.26 -2.40 -8.07
N LEU A 456 9.97 -2.73 -8.22
CA LEU A 456 9.32 -2.76 -9.52
C LEU A 456 9.37 -1.39 -10.22
N ARG A 457 9.11 -0.30 -9.49
CA ARG A 457 9.17 1.06 -10.05
C ARG A 457 10.56 1.40 -10.57
N ALA A 458 11.61 1.05 -9.82
CA ALA A 458 12.99 1.28 -10.22
C ALA A 458 13.42 0.42 -11.41
N HIS A 459 12.97 -0.84 -11.47
CA HIS A 459 13.29 -1.75 -12.56
C HIS A 459 12.56 -1.37 -13.86
N ILE A 460 11.34 -0.83 -13.78
CA ILE A 460 10.65 -0.26 -14.94
C ILE A 460 11.42 0.95 -15.49
N ASN A 461 11.87 1.86 -14.62
CA ASN A 461 12.69 3.00 -15.04
C ASN A 461 13.98 2.53 -15.73
N ARG A 462 14.68 1.58 -15.12
CA ARG A 462 15.90 1.00 -15.69
C ARG A 462 15.67 0.32 -17.03
N PHE A 463 14.57 -0.41 -17.17
CA PHE A 463 14.20 -1.03 -18.44
C PHE A 463 13.96 0.03 -19.52
N ASN A 464 13.21 1.09 -19.21
CA ASN A 464 12.95 2.18 -20.15
C ASN A 464 14.21 2.94 -20.56
N GLU A 465 15.17 3.14 -19.64
CA GLU A 465 16.50 3.68 -19.95
C GLU A 465 17.25 2.81 -20.97
N ILE A 466 17.22 1.49 -20.80
CA ILE A 466 17.88 0.55 -21.73
C ILE A 466 17.15 0.54 -23.08
N LEU A 467 15.82 0.62 -23.07
CA LEU A 467 14.98 0.54 -24.26
C LEU A 467 15.15 1.77 -25.17
N LEU A 468 15.11 2.97 -24.59
CA LEU A 468 15.11 4.25 -25.32
C LEU A 468 16.48 4.94 -25.36
N GLY A 469 17.37 4.62 -24.43
CA GLY A 469 18.52 5.45 -24.09
C GLY A 469 18.16 6.53 -23.06
N THR A 470 19.11 6.88 -22.19
CA THR A 470 18.91 7.81 -21.07
C THR A 470 18.29 9.15 -21.48
N PRO A 471 18.80 9.89 -22.49
CA PRO A 471 18.25 11.20 -22.82
C PRO A 471 16.78 11.16 -23.26
N ALA A 472 16.42 10.18 -24.11
CA ALA A 472 15.05 10.03 -24.61
C ALA A 472 14.08 9.58 -23.50
N TRP A 473 14.55 8.74 -22.57
CA TRP A 473 13.76 8.35 -21.42
C TRP A 473 13.52 9.53 -20.45
N GLU A 474 14.56 10.33 -20.16
CA GLU A 474 14.42 11.50 -19.28
C GLU A 474 13.44 12.54 -19.85
N GLU A 475 13.52 12.81 -21.17
CA GLU A 475 12.54 13.66 -21.88
C GLU A 475 11.11 13.12 -21.73
N LEU A 476 10.91 11.82 -22.01
CA LEU A 476 9.60 11.19 -21.91
C LEU A 476 9.07 11.21 -20.46
N ARG A 477 9.91 10.89 -19.47
CA ARG A 477 9.55 10.89 -18.06
C ARG A 477 9.17 12.30 -17.58
N ALA A 478 9.90 13.33 -18.01
CA ALA A 478 9.57 14.72 -17.69
C ALA A 478 8.21 15.12 -18.28
N LYS A 479 7.93 14.75 -19.53
CA LYS A 479 6.63 15.00 -20.17
C LYS A 479 5.49 14.33 -19.42
N LEU A 480 5.63 13.05 -19.07
CA LEU A 480 4.61 12.29 -18.33
C LEU A 480 4.39 12.85 -16.92
N ALA A 481 5.42 13.37 -16.27
CA ALA A 481 5.29 14.01 -14.96
C ALA A 481 4.46 15.30 -15.01
N VAL A 482 4.57 16.08 -16.11
CA VAL A 482 3.74 17.27 -16.32
C VAL A 482 2.29 16.89 -16.59
N GLU A 483 2.03 15.83 -17.34
CA GLU A 483 0.65 15.32 -17.57
C GLU A 483 -0.01 14.77 -16.29
N LYS A 484 0.79 14.41 -15.28
CA LYS A 484 0.33 13.93 -13.97
C LYS A 484 0.02 15.07 -12.98
N ALA A 485 0.73 16.20 -13.07
CA ALA A 485 0.59 17.35 -12.16
C ALA A 485 -0.65 18.19 -12.50
#